data_AF-A0A954JWN6-F1
#
_entry.id   AF-A0A954JWN6-F1
#
_cell.length_a   1.000
_cell.length_b   1.000
_cell.length_c   1.000
_cell.angle_alpha   90.00
_cell.angle_beta   90.00
_cell.angle_gamma   90.00
#
_symmetry.space_group_name_H-M   'P 1'
#
loop_
_entity.id
_entity.type
_entity.pdbx_description
1 polymer ?
#
loop_
_entity_poly.entity_id
_entity_poly.type
_entity_poly.pdbx_seq_one_letter_code
_entity_poly.pdbx_strand_id
1 'polypeptide(L)'
;MSLTRDEFAERLAAELQRVGSTGSWEYDAEQFSLRCDDPEAVINLGNFFAEHEKLPSEDQENHLRRIVVSILSSHQELPDELEHARHDLRLKLWCRATIDKMDLKAQVEGKPGIEMPLVPVGEHLYASVVFDFPTSVRSIQSKDLETWGITPYEAIEIAKQNLIEDEAVLVSSGDSFSASVTG
;
A
#
# COMPACT_ATOMS: atom_id res chain seq x y z
N MET A 1 -24.75 11.19 -12.17
CA MET A 1 -24.81 11.90 -10.87
C MET A 1 -23.57 11.49 -10.10
N SER A 2 -22.77 12.44 -9.61
CA SER A 2 -21.61 12.11 -8.77
C SER A 2 -22.10 11.71 -7.39
N LEU A 3 -21.48 10.67 -6.80
CA LEU A 3 -21.75 10.27 -5.42
C LEU A 3 -21.26 11.37 -4.47
N THR A 4 -22.01 11.63 -3.41
CA THR A 4 -21.49 12.36 -2.25
C THR A 4 -20.43 11.54 -1.53
N ARG A 5 -19.66 12.18 -0.64
CA ARG A 5 -18.64 11.51 0.18
C ARG A 5 -19.23 10.35 1.00
N ASP A 6 -20.38 10.58 1.62
CA ASP A 6 -21.05 9.57 2.45
C ASP A 6 -21.59 8.42 1.60
N GLU A 7 -22.25 8.71 0.48
CA GLU A 7 -22.74 7.68 -0.45
C GLU A 7 -21.60 6.83 -1.03
N PHE A 8 -20.44 7.44 -1.28
CA PHE A 8 -19.25 6.70 -1.71
C PHE A 8 -18.73 5.77 -0.61
N ALA A 9 -18.62 6.27 0.63
CA ALA A 9 -18.16 5.48 1.77
C ALA A 9 -19.10 4.30 2.07
N GLU A 10 -20.41 4.54 2.11
CA GLU A 10 -21.43 3.51 2.32
C GLU A 10 -21.41 2.45 1.22
N ARG A 11 -21.30 2.88 -0.04
CA ARG A 11 -21.23 1.95 -1.18
C ARG A 11 -19.98 1.09 -1.14
N LEU A 12 -18.85 1.66 -0.74
CA LEU A 12 -17.59 0.92 -0.62
C LEU A 12 -17.64 -0.08 0.54
N ALA A 13 -18.16 0.33 1.71
CA ALA A 13 -18.35 -0.55 2.87
C ALA A 13 -19.31 -1.71 2.54
N ALA A 14 -20.42 -1.44 1.86
CA ALA A 14 -21.37 -2.45 1.43
C ALA A 14 -20.73 -3.46 0.45
N GLU A 15 -19.91 -2.98 -0.47
CA GLU A 15 -19.23 -3.85 -1.43
C GLU A 15 -18.18 -4.72 -0.75
N LEU A 16 -17.37 -4.18 0.18
CA LEU A 16 -16.43 -4.95 1.02
C LEU A 16 -17.13 -6.07 1.80
N GLN A 17 -18.26 -5.75 2.43
CA GLN A 17 -19.08 -6.74 3.14
C GLN A 17 -19.61 -7.82 2.19
N ARG A 18 -20.05 -7.44 0.99
CA ARG A 18 -20.62 -8.36 -0.02
C ARG A 18 -19.58 -9.37 -0.53
N VAL A 19 -18.33 -8.94 -0.71
CA VAL A 19 -17.25 -9.82 -1.20
C VAL A 19 -16.61 -10.67 -0.10
N GLY A 20 -17.13 -10.60 1.13
CA GLY A 20 -16.76 -11.50 2.22
C GLY A 20 -15.53 -11.07 3.00
N SER A 21 -15.26 -9.77 3.13
CA SER A 21 -14.24 -9.30 4.06
C SER A 21 -14.53 -9.82 5.47
N THR A 22 -13.52 -10.38 6.14
CA THR A 22 -13.60 -10.76 7.55
C THR A 22 -13.62 -9.49 8.41
N GLY A 23 -14.76 -9.22 9.05
CA GLY A 23 -14.96 -8.09 9.97
C GLY A 23 -16.06 -7.13 9.53
N SER A 24 -16.52 -6.30 10.46
CA SER A 24 -17.47 -5.23 10.16
C SER A 24 -16.72 -3.95 9.75
N TRP A 25 -17.04 -3.38 8.59
CA TRP A 25 -16.46 -2.10 8.16
C TRP A 25 -17.34 -0.94 8.60
N GLU A 26 -16.87 -0.16 9.57
CA GLU A 26 -17.55 1.02 10.07
C GLU A 26 -17.04 2.29 9.39
N TYR A 27 -17.97 3.13 8.94
CA TYR A 27 -17.65 4.44 8.38
C TYR A 27 -17.52 5.50 9.46
N ASP A 28 -16.34 6.14 9.53
CA ASP A 28 -16.06 7.31 10.35
C ASP A 28 -16.17 8.58 9.47
N ALA A 29 -17.27 9.30 9.62
CA ALA A 29 -17.56 10.52 8.88
C ALA A 29 -16.66 11.71 9.28
N GLU A 30 -16.13 11.74 10.50
CA GLU A 30 -15.26 12.82 10.97
C GLU A 30 -13.87 12.71 10.32
N GLN A 31 -13.35 11.49 10.21
CA GLN A 31 -12.04 11.21 9.59
C GLN A 31 -12.13 10.89 8.09
N PHE A 32 -13.33 10.69 7.55
CA PHE A 32 -13.56 10.18 6.20
C PHE A 32 -12.76 8.90 5.91
N SER A 33 -12.98 7.90 6.75
CA SER A 33 -12.26 6.62 6.72
C SER A 33 -13.18 5.43 6.98
N LEU A 34 -12.82 4.25 6.48
CA LEU A 34 -13.38 2.98 6.92
C LEU A 34 -12.46 2.33 7.94
N ARG A 35 -13.03 1.76 8.99
CA ARG A 35 -12.32 0.97 10.01
C ARG A 35 -12.90 -0.43 10.04
N CYS A 36 -12.07 -1.45 10.21
CA CYS A 36 -12.57 -2.78 10.55
C CYS A 36 -12.29 -3.11 12.02
N ASP A 37 -12.67 -4.32 12.45
CA ASP A 37 -12.50 -4.78 13.82
C ASP A 37 -11.02 -4.81 14.26
N ASP A 38 -10.07 -4.82 13.31
CA ASP A 38 -8.64 -4.58 13.55
C ASP A 38 -8.37 -3.06 13.67
N PRO A 39 -7.94 -2.56 14.84
CA PRO A 39 -7.66 -1.14 15.06
C PRO A 39 -6.57 -0.56 14.13
N GLU A 40 -5.69 -1.39 13.57
CA GLU A 40 -4.64 -0.95 12.66
C GLU A 40 -5.11 -0.82 11.20
N ALA A 41 -6.22 -1.47 10.85
CA ALA A 41 -6.77 -1.50 9.50
C ALA A 41 -7.70 -0.28 9.26
N VAL A 42 -7.08 0.88 9.05
CA VAL A 42 -7.78 2.13 8.70
C VAL A 42 -7.58 2.47 7.22
N ILE A 43 -8.69 2.62 6.49
CA ILE A 43 -8.70 2.97 5.07
C ILE A 43 -9.13 4.42 4.93
N ASN A 44 -8.18 5.28 4.57
CA ASN A 44 -8.45 6.69 4.28
C ASN A 44 -9.13 6.82 2.92
N LEU A 45 -10.36 7.34 2.88
CA LEU A 45 -11.16 7.43 1.66
C LEU A 45 -10.84 8.65 0.81
N GLY A 46 -10.07 9.61 1.34
CA GLY A 46 -9.78 10.88 0.67
C GLY A 46 -9.17 10.72 -0.73
N ASN A 47 -8.18 9.84 -0.87
CA ASN A 47 -7.51 9.60 -2.14
C ASN A 47 -8.45 8.89 -3.13
N PHE A 48 -9.12 7.83 -2.68
CA PHE A 48 -10.04 7.07 -3.53
C PHE A 48 -11.23 7.90 -4.02
N PHE A 49 -11.79 8.74 -3.16
CA PHE A 49 -12.89 9.62 -3.54
C PHE A 49 -12.44 10.68 -4.56
N ALA A 50 -11.30 11.33 -4.32
CA ALA A 50 -10.76 12.34 -5.23
C ALA A 50 -10.38 11.76 -6.61
N GLU A 51 -9.97 10.49 -6.67
CA GLU A 51 -9.78 9.77 -7.93
C GLU A 51 -11.10 9.43 -8.59
N HIS A 52 -12.07 8.92 -7.82
CA HIS A 52 -13.38 8.54 -8.31
C HIS A 52 -14.18 9.71 -8.91
N GLU A 53 -14.13 10.89 -8.30
CA GLU A 53 -14.80 12.10 -8.81
C GLU A 53 -14.30 12.55 -10.18
N LYS A 54 -13.04 12.23 -10.53
CA LYS A 54 -12.43 12.61 -11.80
C LYS A 54 -12.78 11.64 -12.94
N LEU A 55 -13.34 10.49 -12.62
CA LEU A 55 -13.63 9.44 -13.61
C LEU A 55 -15.00 9.67 -14.29
N PRO A 56 -15.10 9.37 -15.60
CA PRO A 56 -16.39 9.22 -16.27
C PRO A 56 -17.28 8.20 -15.56
N SER A 57 -18.60 8.38 -15.62
CA SER A 57 -19.55 7.51 -14.92
C SER A 57 -19.47 6.04 -15.34
N GLU A 58 -19.01 5.75 -16.56
CA GLU A 58 -18.78 4.39 -17.06
C GLU A 58 -17.60 3.67 -16.38
N ASP A 59 -16.61 4.42 -15.89
CA ASP A 59 -15.42 3.87 -15.23
C ASP A 59 -15.54 3.82 -13.71
N GLN A 60 -16.50 4.56 -13.13
CA GLN A 60 -16.72 4.66 -11.69
C GLN A 60 -17.00 3.29 -11.04
N GLU A 61 -17.74 2.41 -11.70
CA GLU A 61 -18.02 1.07 -11.17
C GLU A 61 -16.77 0.17 -11.18
N ASN A 62 -15.98 0.23 -12.25
CA ASN A 62 -14.71 -0.49 -12.32
C ASN A 62 -13.71 0.03 -11.28
N HIS A 63 -13.70 1.34 -11.02
CA HIS A 63 -12.88 1.93 -9.97
C HIS A 63 -13.24 1.39 -8.58
N LEU A 64 -14.53 1.35 -8.24
CA LEU A 64 -14.98 0.79 -6.95
C LEU A 64 -14.53 -0.66 -6.79
N ARG A 65 -14.68 -1.50 -7.82
CA ARG A 65 -14.20 -2.90 -7.78
C ARG A 65 -12.69 -2.97 -7.56
N ARG A 66 -11.90 -2.13 -8.23
CA ARG A 66 -10.44 -2.07 -8.05
C ARG A 66 -10.06 -1.67 -6.62
N ILE A 67 -10.76 -0.71 -6.03
CA ILE A 67 -10.54 -0.30 -4.64
C ILE A 67 -10.80 -1.48 -3.71
N VAL A 68 -11.93 -2.17 -3.88
CA VAL A 68 -12.29 -3.35 -3.08
C VAL A 68 -11.25 -4.45 -3.19
N VAL A 69 -10.80 -4.78 -4.40
CA VAL A 69 -9.72 -5.76 -4.62
C VAL A 69 -8.44 -5.31 -3.91
N SER A 70 -8.04 -4.05 -4.07
CA SER A 70 -6.83 -3.52 -3.43
C SER A 70 -6.91 -3.60 -1.90
N ILE A 71 -8.08 -3.33 -1.32
CA ILE A 71 -8.31 -3.39 0.13
C ILE A 71 -8.23 -4.85 0.61
N LEU A 72 -8.95 -5.76 -0.04
CA LEU A 72 -8.91 -7.18 0.34
C LEU A 72 -7.52 -7.79 0.18
N SER A 73 -6.81 -7.45 -0.90
CA SER A 73 -5.47 -7.94 -1.14
C SER A 73 -4.44 -7.38 -0.14
N SER A 74 -4.69 -6.19 0.43
CA SER A 74 -3.82 -5.65 1.49
C SER A 74 -3.79 -6.52 2.76
N HIS A 75 -4.80 -7.38 2.95
CA HIS A 75 -4.91 -8.35 4.04
C HIS A 75 -4.41 -9.74 3.65
N GLN A 76 -3.78 -9.90 2.46
CA GLN A 76 -3.14 -11.15 2.12
C GLN A 76 -2.00 -11.43 3.11
N GLU A 77 -2.07 -12.63 3.68
CA GLU A 77 -1.03 -13.15 4.55
C GLU A 77 0.26 -13.33 3.74
N LEU A 78 1.37 -12.90 4.33
CA LEU A 78 2.68 -13.16 3.76
C LEU A 78 3.02 -14.65 3.98
N PRO A 79 3.88 -15.22 3.12
CA PRO A 79 4.40 -16.55 3.38
C PRO A 79 5.13 -16.61 4.74
N ASP A 80 4.89 -17.67 5.52
CA ASP A 80 5.51 -17.88 6.84
C ASP A 80 7.04 -18.02 6.76
N GLU A 81 7.54 -18.55 5.64
CA GLU A 81 8.96 -18.80 5.42
C GLU A 81 9.54 -17.84 4.38
N LEU A 82 10.72 -17.28 4.68
CA LEU A 82 11.43 -16.36 3.80
C LEU A 82 11.67 -16.96 2.40
N GLU A 83 11.99 -18.24 2.29
CA GLU A 83 12.29 -18.87 1.01
C GLU A 83 11.10 -18.85 0.04
N HIS A 84 9.87 -18.86 0.56
CA HIS A 84 8.66 -18.69 -0.25
C HIS A 84 8.36 -17.24 -0.59
N ALA A 85 8.90 -16.29 0.18
CA ALA A 85 8.68 -14.86 -0.04
C ALA A 85 9.80 -14.17 -0.83
N ARG A 86 11.00 -14.75 -0.83
CA ARG A 86 12.26 -14.13 -1.25
C ARG A 86 12.18 -13.53 -2.65
N HIS A 87 11.59 -14.25 -3.61
CA HIS A 87 11.54 -13.84 -5.02
C HIS A 87 10.58 -12.68 -5.30
N ASP A 88 9.59 -12.45 -4.44
CA ASP A 88 8.56 -11.42 -4.61
C ASP A 88 8.84 -10.15 -3.80
N LEU A 89 9.96 -10.12 -3.07
CA LEU A 89 10.41 -8.90 -2.39
C LEU A 89 10.90 -7.88 -3.43
N ARG A 90 10.39 -6.65 -3.32
CA ARG A 90 10.73 -5.53 -4.20
C ARG A 90 11.12 -4.30 -3.39
N LEU A 91 11.99 -3.47 -3.97
CA LEU A 91 12.39 -2.20 -3.37
C LEU A 91 11.32 -1.14 -3.57
N LYS A 92 11.10 -0.33 -2.54
CA LYS A 92 10.30 0.90 -2.64
C LYS A 92 11.08 2.08 -2.08
N LEU A 93 11.09 3.17 -2.83
CA LEU A 93 11.70 4.43 -2.41
C LEU A 93 10.63 5.41 -1.92
N TRP A 94 10.98 6.13 -0.87
CA TRP A 94 10.14 7.14 -0.24
C TRP A 94 10.91 8.44 -0.12
N CYS A 95 10.22 9.56 -0.32
CA CYS A 95 10.76 10.85 0.08
C CYS A 95 10.84 10.91 1.61
N ARG A 96 12.03 11.22 2.15
CA ARG A 96 12.27 11.35 3.60
C ARG A 96 11.28 12.31 4.26
N ALA A 97 11.07 13.48 3.64
CA ALA A 97 10.14 14.49 4.14
C ALA A 97 8.69 13.98 4.27
N THR A 98 8.26 13.02 3.45
CA THR A 98 6.92 12.44 3.53
C THR A 98 6.79 11.56 4.77
N ILE A 99 7.78 10.68 5.01
CA ILE A 99 7.83 9.82 6.19
C ILE A 99 7.92 10.67 7.46
N ASP A 100 8.87 11.61 7.51
CA ASP A 100 9.07 12.44 8.70
C ASP A 100 7.81 13.25 9.04
N LYS A 101 7.07 13.72 8.02
CA LYS A 101 5.78 14.39 8.21
C LYS A 101 4.71 13.45 8.79
N MET A 102 4.66 12.20 8.33
CA MET A 102 3.72 11.20 8.84
C MET A 102 4.03 10.86 10.30
N ASP A 103 5.30 10.66 10.65
CA ASP A 103 5.72 10.42 12.04
C ASP A 103 5.40 11.60 12.95
N LEU A 104 5.68 12.83 12.52
CA LEU A 104 5.33 14.04 13.27
C LEU A 104 3.81 14.14 13.48
N LYS A 105 3.01 13.81 12.46
CA LYS A 105 1.55 13.79 12.58
C LYS A 105 1.09 12.75 13.60
N ALA A 106 1.64 11.53 13.55
CA ALA A 106 1.31 10.48 14.49
C ALA A 106 1.64 10.89 15.94
N GLN A 107 2.79 11.51 16.17
CA GLN A 107 3.19 12.04 17.49
C GLN A 107 2.21 13.09 18.02
N VAL A 108 1.79 14.04 17.16
CA VAL A 108 0.79 15.07 17.54
C VAL A 108 -0.55 14.44 17.91
N GLU A 109 -0.93 13.35 17.22
CA GLU A 109 -2.16 12.61 17.48
C GLU A 109 -2.04 11.59 18.62
N GLY A 110 -0.86 11.44 19.24
CA GLY A 110 -0.62 10.45 20.30
C GLY A 110 -0.67 9.00 19.82
N LYS A 111 -0.45 8.77 18.52
CA LYS A 111 -0.43 7.45 17.87
C LYS A 111 1.01 6.91 17.76
N PRO A 112 1.19 5.59 17.66
CA PRO A 112 2.49 5.02 17.31
C PRO A 112 2.96 5.56 15.95
N GLY A 113 4.28 5.73 15.80
CA GLY A 113 4.90 6.17 14.55
C GLY A 113 4.87 5.08 13.47
N ILE A 114 5.52 5.34 12.35
CA ILE A 114 5.64 4.36 11.26
C ILE A 114 6.49 3.16 11.70
N GLU A 115 5.93 1.96 11.64
CA GLU A 115 6.63 0.69 11.95
C GLU A 115 7.31 0.03 10.74
N MET A 116 7.28 0.72 9.59
CA MET A 116 7.93 0.27 8.37
C MET A 116 9.46 0.32 8.53
N PRO A 117 10.17 -0.77 8.19
CA PRO A 117 11.63 -0.80 8.20
C PRO A 117 12.17 0.10 7.09
N LEU A 118 12.72 1.26 7.50
CA LEU A 118 13.24 2.29 6.60
C LEU A 118 14.76 2.41 6.71
N VAL A 119 15.44 2.31 5.57
CA VAL A 119 16.90 2.52 5.46
C VAL A 119 17.19 3.82 4.72
N PRO A 120 17.96 4.76 5.30
CA PRO A 120 18.40 5.96 4.60
C PRO A 120 19.10 5.67 3.27
N VAL A 121 18.68 6.37 2.20
CA VAL A 121 19.38 6.40 0.90
C VAL A 121 19.76 7.83 0.60
N GLY A 122 21.00 8.18 0.94
CA GLY A 122 21.46 9.57 0.92
C GLY A 122 20.63 10.46 1.85
N GLU A 123 20.56 11.75 1.53
CA GLU A 123 19.96 12.75 2.40
C GLU A 123 18.43 12.84 2.27
N HIS A 124 17.86 12.53 1.11
CA HIS A 124 16.46 12.86 0.80
C HIS A 124 15.53 11.66 0.68
N LEU A 125 16.04 10.44 0.70
CA LEU A 125 15.25 9.24 0.46
C LEU A 125 15.38 8.23 1.60
N TYR A 126 14.33 7.42 1.74
CA TYR A 126 14.37 6.14 2.42
C TYR A 126 14.10 5.01 1.42
N ALA A 127 14.72 3.86 1.64
CA ALA A 127 14.33 2.61 1.03
C ALA A 127 13.58 1.74 2.04
N SER A 128 12.57 1.02 1.54
CA SER A 128 11.86 -0.04 2.25
C SER A 128 11.66 -1.23 1.32
N VAL A 129 11.11 -2.31 1.87
CA VAL A 129 10.73 -3.51 1.11
C VAL A 129 9.22 -3.63 1.03
N VAL A 130 8.73 -4.07 -0.11
CA VAL A 130 7.35 -4.48 -0.33
C VAL A 130 7.33 -5.93 -0.81
N PHE A 131 6.22 -6.62 -0.55
CA PHE A 131 5.88 -7.88 -1.18
C PHE A 131 4.99 -7.60 -2.38
N ASP A 132 5.34 -8.14 -3.54
CA ASP A 132 4.57 -8.02 -4.77
C ASP A 132 3.64 -9.23 -4.93
N PHE A 133 2.36 -9.04 -4.65
CA PHE A 133 1.33 -10.04 -4.95
C PHE A 133 0.87 -9.89 -6.41
N PRO A 134 0.28 -10.94 -7.02
CA PRO A 134 -0.17 -10.88 -8.41
C PRO A 134 -1.10 -9.71 -8.77
N THR A 135 -1.80 -9.14 -7.79
CA THR A 135 -2.75 -8.03 -8.00
C THR A 135 -2.55 -6.85 -7.06
N SER A 136 -1.54 -6.86 -6.18
CA SER A 136 -1.34 -5.80 -5.18
C SER A 136 0.08 -5.78 -4.62
N VAL A 137 0.45 -4.68 -3.98
CA VAL A 137 1.72 -4.60 -3.24
C VAL A 137 1.45 -4.33 -1.77
N ARG A 138 2.13 -5.05 -0.87
CA ARG A 138 2.05 -4.85 0.57
C ARG A 138 3.38 -4.38 1.12
N SER A 139 3.38 -3.34 1.95
CA SER A 139 4.61 -2.91 2.64
C SER A 139 4.96 -3.89 3.75
N ILE A 140 6.21 -4.35 3.77
CA ILE A 140 6.74 -5.21 4.83
C ILE A 140 6.85 -4.40 6.12
N GLN A 141 6.38 -4.94 7.25
CA GLN A 141 6.51 -4.33 8.57
C GLN A 141 7.68 -4.95 9.35
N SER A 142 8.11 -4.30 10.44
CA SER A 142 9.18 -4.84 11.30
C SER A 142 8.87 -6.26 11.81
N LYS A 143 7.62 -6.53 12.20
CA LYS A 143 7.16 -7.86 12.65
C LYS A 143 7.27 -8.97 11.60
N ASP A 144 7.11 -8.61 10.33
CA ASP A 144 7.22 -9.58 9.22
C ASP A 144 8.69 -10.03 9.07
N LEU A 145 9.64 -9.09 9.19
CA LEU A 145 11.07 -9.39 9.15
C LEU A 145 11.55 -10.21 10.36
N GLU A 146 11.01 -9.91 11.55
CA GLU A 146 11.26 -10.69 12.77
C GLU A 146 10.80 -12.14 12.62
N THR A 147 9.63 -12.36 11.99
CA THR A 147 9.09 -13.69 11.69
C THR A 147 10.03 -14.47 10.77
N TRP A 148 10.58 -13.82 9.75
CA TRP A 148 11.55 -14.40 8.82
C TRP A 148 12.97 -14.50 9.39
N GLY A 149 13.23 -13.91 10.57
CA GLY A 149 14.53 -13.93 11.22
C GLY A 149 15.61 -13.13 10.48
N ILE A 150 15.23 -12.09 9.73
CA ILE A 150 16.15 -11.25 8.96
C ILE A 150 16.08 -9.78 9.37
N THR A 151 17.15 -9.05 9.09
CA THR A 151 17.25 -7.61 9.32
C THR A 151 16.66 -6.81 8.15
N PRO A 152 16.29 -5.53 8.38
CA PRO A 152 15.93 -4.61 7.29
C PRO A 152 16.98 -4.53 6.18
N TYR A 153 18.27 -4.58 6.54
CA TYR A 153 19.36 -4.52 5.58
C TYR A 153 19.39 -5.77 4.68
N GLU A 154 19.25 -6.96 5.26
CA GLU A 154 19.19 -8.21 4.49
C GLU A 154 17.99 -8.22 3.54
N ALA A 155 16.82 -7.76 3.99
CA ALA A 155 15.64 -7.64 3.14
C ALA A 155 15.86 -6.68 1.95
N ILE A 156 16.54 -5.55 2.18
CA ILE A 156 16.93 -4.59 1.13
C ILE A 156 17.90 -5.24 0.14
N GLU A 157 18.91 -5.98 0.60
CA GLU A 157 19.85 -6.67 -0.29
C GLU A 157 19.16 -7.76 -1.13
N ILE A 158 18.20 -8.50 -0.57
CA ILE A 158 17.37 -9.44 -1.34
C ILE A 158 16.58 -8.70 -2.41
N ALA A 159 15.89 -7.62 -2.04
CA ALA A 159 15.10 -6.85 -3.00
C ALA A 159 15.95 -6.18 -4.09
N LYS A 160 17.18 -5.76 -3.76
CA LYS A 160 18.17 -5.28 -4.75
C LYS A 160 18.59 -6.39 -5.71
N GLN A 161 18.83 -7.59 -5.19
CA GLN A 161 19.20 -8.73 -6.03
C GLN A 161 18.07 -9.09 -7.00
N ASN A 162 16.83 -9.15 -6.52
CA ASN A 162 15.66 -9.37 -7.38
C ASN A 162 15.54 -8.31 -8.48
N LEU A 163 15.82 -7.04 -8.16
CA LEU A 163 15.80 -5.96 -9.15
C LEU A 163 16.90 -6.11 -10.23
N ILE A 164 18.05 -6.70 -9.88
CA ILE A 164 19.15 -6.97 -10.82
C ILE A 164 18.81 -8.17 -11.72
N GLU A 165 18.15 -9.18 -11.16
CA GLU A 165 17.77 -10.41 -11.85
C GLU A 165 16.56 -10.23 -12.76
N ASP A 166 15.65 -9.31 -12.42
CA ASP A 166 14.57 -8.90 -13.31
C ASP A 166 15.18 -8.23 -14.56
N GLU A 167 14.90 -8.78 -15.74
CA GLU A 167 15.17 -8.11 -17.02
C GLU A 167 14.30 -6.84 -17.09
N ALA A 168 14.82 -5.72 -16.58
CA ALA A 168 14.18 -4.44 -16.71
C ALA A 168 14.06 -4.09 -18.20
N VAL A 169 12.89 -4.29 -18.80
CA VAL A 169 12.54 -3.75 -20.12
C VAL A 169 12.37 -2.25 -19.95
N LEU A 170 13.51 -1.55 -19.91
CA LEU A 170 13.56 -0.09 -19.93
C LEU A 170 13.17 0.37 -21.32
N VAL A 171 11.89 0.69 -21.50
CA VAL A 171 11.44 1.43 -22.69
C VAL A 171 11.92 2.87 -22.52
N SER A 172 13.03 3.22 -23.16
CA SER A 172 13.46 4.60 -23.26
C SER A 172 12.65 5.31 -24.35
N SER A 173 12.00 6.40 -23.98
CA SER A 173 11.50 7.39 -24.95
C SER A 173 12.12 8.75 -24.60
N GLY A 174 13.25 9.03 -25.23
CA GLY A 174 13.98 10.29 -25.08
C GLY A 174 14.67 10.49 -23.72
N ASP A 175 15.55 11.49 -23.67
CA ASP A 175 16.59 11.72 -22.65
C ASP A 175 16.12 12.01 -21.21
N SER A 176 14.84 11.87 -20.88
CA SER A 176 14.36 12.30 -19.55
C SER A 176 13.14 11.59 -18.98
N PHE A 177 12.70 10.45 -19.53
CA PHE A 177 11.60 9.72 -18.91
C PHE A 177 11.75 8.20 -19.07
N SER A 178 11.85 7.50 -17.94
CA SER A 178 11.68 6.05 -17.87
C SER A 178 10.41 5.75 -17.08
N ALA A 179 9.49 5.01 -17.70
CA ALA A 179 8.35 4.41 -17.03
C ALA A 179 8.52 2.89 -17.09
N SER A 180 8.34 2.22 -15.96
CA SER A 180 8.27 0.76 -15.89
C SER A 180 6.82 0.33 -16.07
N VAL A 181 6.60 -0.63 -16.96
CA VAL A 181 5.34 -1.38 -17.04
C VAL A 181 5.68 -2.80 -16.60
N THR A 182 5.26 -3.17 -15.41
CA THR A 182 5.20 -4.58 -15.01
C THR A 182 3.90 -5.16 -15.57
N GLY A 183 4.01 -6.29 -16.26
CA GLY A 183 2.89 -7.06 -16.81
C GLY A 183 2.74 -8.39 -16.10
#